data_AF-A0A1S2UFX5-F1
#
_entry.id   AF-A0A1S2UFX5-F1
#
_cell.length_a   1.000
_cell.length_b   1.000
_cell.length_c   1.000
_cell.angle_alpha   90.00
_cell.angle_beta   90.00
_cell.angle_gamma   90.00
#
_symmetry.space_group_name_H-M   'P 1'
#
loop_
_entity.id
_entity.type
_entity.pdbx_description
1 polymer ?
#
loop_
_entity_poly.entity_id
_entity_poly.type
_entity_poly.pdbx_seq_one_letter_code
_entity_poly.pdbx_strand_id
1 'polypeptide(L)'
;MIQSNISEDLKMPCETCQKPDENVIWLNFGIKIISIPSAQLCPQEQDLYRFFFESGLVWRVDHKDAYGQFWLCVQHDEQRYELLTPLPGTYRKVPCDPAYPVPKF
;
A
#
# COMPACT_ATOMS: atom_id res chain seq x y z
N MET A 1 7.72 14.77 -39.39
CA MET A 1 6.72 13.93 -38.70
C MET A 1 7.40 13.34 -37.47
N ILE A 2 6.96 13.76 -36.29
CA ILE A 2 7.44 13.24 -35.01
C ILE A 2 6.56 12.03 -34.69
N GLN A 3 7.16 10.85 -34.55
CA GLN A 3 6.62 9.79 -33.71
C GLN A 3 7.77 9.17 -32.92
N SER A 4 8.02 9.80 -31.77
CA SER A 4 8.74 9.24 -30.64
C SER A 4 7.92 8.09 -30.06
N ASN A 5 8.30 6.85 -30.38
CA ASN A 5 7.76 5.68 -29.70
C ASN A 5 8.50 5.52 -28.36
N ILE A 6 7.91 6.06 -27.29
CA ILE A 6 8.23 5.69 -25.91
C ILE A 6 6.97 5.09 -25.31
N SER A 7 7.04 3.80 -24.97
CA SER A 7 6.38 3.22 -23.81
C SER A 7 7.13 1.91 -23.54
N GLU A 8 8.24 2.01 -22.82
CA GLU A 8 8.32 1.58 -21.41
C GLU A 8 8.11 0.07 -21.30
N ASP A 9 9.25 -0.63 -21.24
CA ASP A 9 9.36 -1.99 -20.74
C ASP A 9 8.67 -2.11 -19.38
N LEU A 10 7.41 -2.55 -19.38
CA LEU A 10 6.77 -3.18 -18.24
C LEU A 10 7.51 -4.49 -17.96
N LYS A 11 8.69 -4.40 -17.34
CA LYS A 11 9.39 -5.57 -16.81
C LYS A 11 8.54 -6.14 -15.69
N MET A 12 7.77 -7.19 -16.03
CA MET A 12 7.13 -8.05 -15.05
C MET A 12 8.19 -8.56 -14.06
N PRO A 13 7.92 -8.58 -12.76
CA PRO A 13 8.86 -9.12 -11.80
C PRO A 13 8.91 -10.65 -11.90
N CYS A 14 10.15 -11.18 -11.93
CA CYS A 14 10.59 -12.53 -11.60
C CYS A 14 9.55 -13.67 -11.80
N GLU A 15 9.73 -14.46 -12.87
CA GLU A 15 8.94 -15.68 -13.15
C GLU A 15 8.87 -16.67 -11.98
N THR A 16 9.79 -16.57 -11.01
CA THR A 16 9.87 -17.44 -9.83
C THR A 16 8.93 -17.05 -8.69
N CYS A 17 8.30 -15.86 -8.74
CA CYS A 17 7.42 -15.36 -7.68
C CYS A 17 5.91 -15.60 -7.95
N GLN A 18 5.54 -16.13 -9.11
CA GLN A 18 4.15 -16.44 -9.43
C GLN A 18 3.84 -17.91 -9.13
N LYS A 19 3.04 -18.16 -8.09
CA LYS A 19 2.26 -19.39 -8.05
C LYS A 19 1.08 -19.23 -9.01
N PRO A 20 0.81 -20.20 -9.91
CA PRO A 20 -0.25 -20.10 -10.91
C PRO A 20 -1.67 -19.83 -10.37
N ASP A 21 -1.90 -20.02 -9.07
CA ASP A 21 -3.21 -19.89 -8.40
C ASP A 21 -3.31 -18.72 -7.41
N GLU A 22 -2.30 -17.85 -7.34
CA GLU A 22 -2.35 -16.69 -6.43
C GLU A 22 -3.14 -15.54 -7.08
N ASN A 23 -4.37 -15.35 -6.61
CA ASN A 23 -5.17 -14.16 -6.91
C ASN A 23 -4.48 -12.94 -6.30
N VAL A 24 -3.59 -12.28 -7.05
CA VAL A 24 -2.84 -11.10 -6.60
C VAL A 24 -3.04 -9.93 -7.55
N ILE A 25 -2.92 -8.71 -7.02
CA ILE A 25 -2.85 -7.46 -7.76
C ILE A 25 -1.43 -6.92 -7.62
N TRP A 26 -0.82 -6.53 -8.73
CA TRP A 26 0.48 -5.88 -8.75
C TRP A 26 0.31 -4.38 -8.55
N LEU A 27 0.89 -3.84 -7.48
CA LEU A 27 0.89 -2.42 -7.19
C LEU A 27 2.25 -1.81 -7.53
N ASN A 28 2.22 -0.73 -8.31
CA ASN A 28 3.37 0.10 -8.65
C ASN A 28 3.43 1.38 -7.78
N PHE A 29 2.83 1.34 -6.59
CA PHE A 29 2.86 2.44 -5.64
C PHE A 29 2.88 1.94 -4.20
N GLY A 30 3.50 2.72 -3.31
CA GLY A 30 3.26 2.65 -1.87
C GLY A 30 2.33 3.77 -1.41
N ILE A 31 1.98 3.76 -0.13
CA ILE A 31 1.15 4.76 0.52
C ILE A 31 1.98 5.55 1.53
N LYS A 32 1.88 6.88 1.47
CA LYS A 32 2.38 7.76 2.54
C LYS A 32 1.20 8.44 3.21
N ILE A 33 1.10 8.31 4.52
CA ILE A 33 0.15 9.09 5.33
C ILE A 33 0.65 10.52 5.38
N ILE A 34 -0.24 11.48 5.08
CA ILE A 34 0.05 12.91 4.95
C ILE A 34 -0.78 13.79 5.88
N SER A 35 -1.75 13.21 6.58
CA SER A 35 -2.48 13.89 7.64
C SER A 35 -3.09 12.88 8.62
N ILE A 36 -3.33 13.35 9.84
CA ILE A 36 -4.10 12.64 10.86
C ILE A 36 -5.56 13.14 10.78
N PRO A 37 -6.57 12.27 10.69
CA PRO A 37 -7.97 12.68 10.69
C PRO A 37 -8.34 13.52 11.90
N SER A 38 -9.16 14.55 11.69
CA SER A 38 -9.78 15.31 12.78
C SER A 38 -11.05 14.65 13.35
N ALA A 39 -11.53 13.58 12.71
CA ALA A 39 -12.67 12.81 13.17
C ALA A 39 -12.34 12.06 14.47
N GLN A 40 -13.36 11.75 15.26
CA GLN A 40 -13.19 10.97 16.48
C GLN A 40 -12.95 9.50 16.13
N LEU A 41 -11.67 9.13 16.04
CA LEU A 41 -11.22 7.74 15.91
C LEU A 41 -11.13 7.08 17.28
N CYS A 42 -11.08 5.74 17.32
CA CYS A 42 -10.69 5.07 18.55
C CYS A 42 -9.19 5.36 18.85
N PRO A 43 -8.76 5.28 20.12
CA PRO A 43 -7.38 5.58 20.49
C PRO A 43 -6.34 4.78 19.70
N GLN A 44 -6.60 3.49 19.47
CA GLN A 44 -5.70 2.60 18.72
C GLN A 44 -5.50 3.06 17.27
N GLU A 45 -6.58 3.41 16.58
CA GLU A 45 -6.52 3.91 15.21
C GLU A 45 -5.81 5.27 15.15
N GLN A 46 -6.04 6.14 16.15
CA GLN A 46 -5.37 7.42 16.24
C GLN A 46 -3.85 7.29 16.45
N ASP A 47 -3.42 6.32 17.27
CA ASP A 47 -2.00 6.02 17.49
C ASP A 47 -1.34 5.47 16.22
N LEU A 48 -2.02 4.59 15.47
CA LEU A 48 -1.54 4.11 14.17
C LEU A 48 -1.39 5.24 13.16
N TYR A 49 -2.39 6.12 13.04
CA TYR A 49 -2.29 7.29 12.17
C TYR A 49 -1.08 8.14 12.52
N ARG A 50 -0.87 8.39 13.83
CA ARG A 50 0.27 9.17 14.30
C ARG A 50 1.58 8.49 13.95
N PHE A 51 1.71 7.19 14.24
CA PHE A 51 2.89 6.40 13.91
C PHE A 51 3.24 6.49 12.41
N PHE A 52 2.29 6.20 11.53
CA PHE A 52 2.53 6.23 10.09
C PHE A 52 2.80 7.65 9.59
N PHE A 53 2.09 8.65 10.08
CA PHE A 53 2.28 10.06 9.70
C PHE A 53 3.66 10.57 10.11
N GLU A 54 4.01 10.40 11.38
CA GLU A 54 5.28 10.87 11.96
C GLU A 54 6.49 10.11 11.39
N SER A 55 6.34 8.86 10.96
CA SER A 55 7.41 8.13 10.27
C SER A 55 7.92 8.88 9.04
N GLY A 56 7.06 9.63 8.36
CA GLY A 56 7.38 10.29 7.08
C GLY A 56 7.72 9.31 5.94
N LEU A 57 7.57 8.00 6.16
CA LEU A 57 7.94 6.94 5.21
C LEU A 57 6.84 6.65 4.20
N VAL A 58 7.20 5.90 3.16
CA VAL A 58 6.27 5.29 2.20
C VAL A 58 6.15 3.81 2.57
N TRP A 59 4.92 3.37 2.80
CA TRP A 59 4.58 2.03 3.23
C TRP A 59 4.02 1.21 2.07
N ARG A 60 4.38 -0.08 2.03
CA ARG A 60 3.71 -1.00 1.11
C ARG A 60 2.31 -1.30 1.64
N VAL A 61 1.38 -1.48 0.72
CA VAL A 61 0.03 -1.95 1.04
C VAL A 61 0.14 -3.43 1.41
N ASP A 62 -0.41 -3.77 2.57
CA ASP A 62 -0.46 -5.16 3.06
C ASP A 62 -1.49 -5.96 2.26
N HIS A 63 -2.72 -5.43 2.16
CA HIS A 63 -3.77 -6.00 1.33
C HIS A 63 -4.77 -4.96 0.80
N LYS A 64 -5.52 -5.36 -0.22
CA LYS A 64 -6.67 -4.63 -0.74
C LYS A 64 -7.92 -5.48 -0.53
N ASP A 65 -8.91 -4.92 0.17
CA ASP A 65 -10.16 -5.65 0.41
C ASP A 65 -11.11 -5.62 -0.80
N ALA A 66 -12.25 -6.31 -0.68
CA ALA A 66 -13.27 -6.42 -1.72
C ALA A 66 -13.91 -5.07 -2.11
N TYR A 67 -13.82 -4.05 -1.25
CA TYR A 67 -14.30 -2.69 -1.53
C TYR A 67 -13.22 -1.80 -2.14
N GLY A 68 -12.01 -2.34 -2.28
CA GLY A 68 -10.87 -1.67 -2.83
C GLY A 68 -10.16 -0.71 -1.88
N GLN A 69 -10.42 -0.83 -0.57
CA GLN A 69 -9.69 -0.08 0.44
C GLN A 69 -8.32 -0.70 0.65
N PHE A 70 -7.35 0.15 0.98
CA PHE A 70 -5.98 -0.29 1.25
C PHE A 70 -5.79 -0.46 2.74
N TRP A 71 -5.04 -1.50 3.10
CA TRP A 71 -4.71 -1.79 4.47
C TRP A 71 -3.20 -1.68 4.67
N LEU A 72 -2.80 -1.07 5.78
CA LEU A 72 -1.44 -1.03 6.29
C LEU A 72 -1.38 -1.91 7.54
N CYS A 73 -0.30 -2.66 7.68
CA CYS A 73 -0.06 -3.52 8.83
C CYS A 73 1.19 -3.07 9.58
N VAL A 74 1.09 -2.99 10.90
CA VAL A 74 2.24 -2.90 11.81
C VAL A 74 2.29 -4.17 12.63
N GLN A 75 3.31 -4.99 12.40
CA GLN A 75 3.57 -6.15 13.24
C GLN A 75 4.59 -5.76 14.32
N HIS A 76 4.19 -5.86 15.59
CA HIS A 76 5.06 -5.54 16.72
C HIS A 76 5.90 -6.73 17.15
N ASP A 77 5.33 -7.92 17.04
CA ASP A 77 5.95 -9.19 17.43
C ASP A 77 5.28 -10.37 16.70
N GLU A 78 5.69 -11.59 17.02
CA GLU A 78 5.20 -12.82 16.38
C GLU A 78 3.68 -13.04 16.51
N GLN A 79 3.02 -12.45 17.51
CA GLN A 79 1.60 -12.70 17.83
C GLN A 79 0.73 -11.45 17.71
N ARG A 80 1.33 -10.26 17.70
CA ARG A 80 0.62 -8.99 17.74
C ARG A 80 0.89 -8.15 16.51
N TYR A 81 -0.21 -7.86 15.81
CA TYR A 81 -0.23 -6.92 14.71
C TYR A 81 -1.43 -5.98 14.84
N GLU A 82 -1.30 -4.82 14.24
CA GLU A 82 -2.33 -3.80 14.15
C GLU A 82 -2.52 -3.40 12.70
N LEU A 83 -3.77 -3.13 12.34
CA LEU A 83 -4.16 -2.80 10.98
C LEU A 83 -4.76 -1.40 10.92
N LEU A 84 -4.40 -0.66 9.87
CA LEU A 84 -4.99 0.64 9.57
C LEU A 84 -5.55 0.62 8.15
N THR A 85 -6.80 1.07 7.99
CA THR A 85 -7.40 1.38 6.69
C THR A 85 -7.37 2.89 6.49
N PRO A 86 -6.42 3.45 5.71
CA PRO A 86 -6.32 4.89 5.58
C PRO A 86 -7.56 5.47 4.90
N LEU A 87 -8.16 6.46 5.55
CA LEU A 87 -9.33 7.18 5.07
C LEU A 87 -8.95 8.01 3.83
N PRO A 88 -9.88 8.21 2.88
CA PRO A 88 -9.64 9.08 1.73
C PRO A 88 -9.16 10.48 2.16
N GLY A 89 -8.12 10.99 1.49
CA GLY A 89 -7.54 12.31 1.77
C GLY A 89 -6.50 12.34 2.89
N THR A 90 -6.32 11.26 3.66
CA THR A 90 -5.29 11.18 4.72
C THR A 90 -3.96 10.68 4.20
N TYR A 91 -3.94 10.17 2.97
CA TYR A 91 -2.80 9.54 2.36
C TYR A 91 -2.65 9.94 0.90
N ARG A 92 -1.45 9.75 0.36
CA ARG A 92 -1.19 9.79 -1.07
C ARG A 92 -0.50 8.51 -1.53
N LYS A 93 -0.73 8.16 -2.78
CA LYS A 93 0.04 7.12 -3.46
C LYS A 93 1.37 7.72 -3.92
N VAL A 94 2.45 7.00 -3.66
CA VAL A 94 3.79 7.37 -4.11
C VAL A 94 4.24 6.27 -5.07
N PRO A 95 4.53 6.59 -6.35
CA PRO A 95 5.01 5.59 -7.31
C PRO A 95 6.21 4.82 -6.76
N CYS A 96 6.26 3.52 -7.02
CA CYS A 96 7.39 2.68 -6.66
C CYS A 96 7.75 1.73 -7.82
N ASP A 97 9.05 1.49 -7.97
CA ASP A 97 9.64 0.55 -8.90
C ASP A 97 10.69 -0.27 -8.12
N PRO A 98 10.63 -1.61 -8.10
CA PRO A 98 9.67 -2.48 -8.80
C PRO A 98 8.26 -2.48 -8.19
N ALA A 99 7.27 -2.82 -9.02
CA ALA A 99 5.94 -3.19 -8.56
C ALA A 99 6.00 -4.44 -7.67
N TYR A 100 5.05 -4.56 -6.73
CA TYR A 100 4.98 -5.69 -5.79
C TYR A 100 3.58 -6.33 -5.78
N PRO A 101 3.47 -7.63 -5.48
CA PRO A 101 2.20 -8.33 -5.47
C PRO A 101 1.50 -8.12 -4.13
N VAL A 102 0.18 -8.01 -4.17
CA VAL A 102 -0.70 -7.89 -3.01
C VAL A 102 -1.89 -8.83 -3.19
N PRO A 103 -2.33 -9.58 -2.16
CA PRO A 103 -3.50 -10.47 -2.28
C PRO A 103 -4.75 -9.74 -2.77
N LYS A 104 -5.50 -10.40 -3.64
CA LYS A 104 -6.83 -9.99 -4.13
C LYS A 104 -7.87 -10.79 -3.35
N PHE A 105 -8.67 -10.09 -2.55
CA PHE A 105 -9.82 -10.66 -1.86
C PHE A 105 -11.09 -10.54 -2.69
#